data_AF-A0A3M2T1P2-F1
#
_entry.id   AF-A0A3M2T1P2-F1
#
_cell.length_a   1.000
_cell.length_b   1.000
_cell.length_c   1.000
_cell.angle_alpha   90.00
_cell.angle_beta   90.00
_cell.angle_gamma   90.00
#
_symmetry.space_group_name_H-M   'P 1'
#
loop_
_entity.id
_entity.type
_entity.pdbx_description
1 polymer ?
#
loop_
_entity_poly.entity_id
_entity_poly.type
_entity_poly.pdbx_seq_one_letter_code
_entity_poly.pdbx_strand_id
1 'polypeptide(L)'
;MIFREGVRPANRLKFATNIANYIKDNYLDGVDIDWEYPGAPDIPGIPPANEDDGEHYLAFLVVLKNLLGDKSVSIAAPALYWYLKGFPIADISKIMDYIVSMTYDLHGQ
;
A
#
# COMPACT_ATOMS: atom_id res chain seq x y z
N MET A 1 5.74 2.00 -10.24
CA MET A 1 4.99 1.77 -11.50
C MET A 1 3.83 0.78 -11.34
N ILE A 2 4.01 -0.38 -10.69
CA ILE A 2 2.94 -1.39 -10.54
C ILE A 2 1.78 -0.89 -9.68
N PHE A 3 2.03 -0.33 -8.49
CA PHE A 3 0.94 0.12 -7.61
C PHE A 3 0.05 1.18 -8.25
N ARG A 4 0.64 2.18 -8.92
CA ARG A 4 -0.08 3.28 -9.60
C ARG A 4 -1.19 2.81 -10.54
N GLU A 5 -0.97 1.67 -11.21
CA GLU A 5 -1.96 1.04 -12.09
C GLU A 5 -2.75 -0.07 -11.38
N GLY A 6 -2.08 -0.85 -10.54
CA GLY A 6 -2.62 -2.03 -9.88
C GLY A 6 -3.75 -1.70 -8.90
N VAL A 7 -3.71 -0.54 -8.24
CA VAL A 7 -4.76 -0.14 -7.28
C VAL A 7 -6.00 0.46 -7.93
N ARG A 8 -5.91 0.81 -9.23
CA ARG A 8 -6.98 1.46 -9.99
C ARG A 8 -8.19 0.53 -10.14
N PRO A 9 -9.43 1.05 -10.20
CA PRO A 9 -10.64 0.22 -10.23
C PRO A 9 -10.63 -0.89 -11.28
N ALA A 10 -10.10 -0.62 -12.48
CA ALA A 10 -10.02 -1.59 -13.57
C ALA A 10 -9.11 -2.80 -13.29
N ASN A 11 -8.08 -2.62 -12.44
CA ASN A 11 -7.04 -3.62 -12.18
C ASN A 11 -7.06 -4.18 -10.76
N ARG A 12 -7.65 -3.44 -9.81
CA ARG A 12 -7.59 -3.69 -8.36
C ARG A 12 -7.90 -5.12 -7.97
N LEU A 13 -9.01 -5.66 -8.47
CA LEU A 13 -9.43 -7.00 -8.13
C LEU A 13 -8.43 -8.03 -8.62
N LYS A 14 -7.98 -7.92 -9.88
CA LYS A 14 -6.99 -8.84 -10.45
C LYS A 14 -5.67 -8.76 -9.68
N PHE A 15 -5.22 -7.56 -9.34
CA PHE A 15 -3.98 -7.35 -8.61
C PHE A 15 -4.04 -7.96 -7.19
N ALA A 16 -5.09 -7.64 -6.42
CA ALA A 16 -5.29 -8.20 -5.09
C ALA A 16 -5.46 -9.73 -5.10
N THR A 17 -6.20 -10.28 -6.07
CA THR A 17 -6.36 -11.73 -6.24
C THR A 17 -5.05 -12.43 -6.53
N ASN A 18 -4.20 -11.86 -7.39
CA ASN A 18 -2.90 -12.46 -7.69
C ASN A 18 -2.01 -12.53 -6.45
N ILE A 19 -1.99 -11.46 -5.63
CA ILE A 19 -1.26 -11.46 -4.35
C ILE A 19 -1.86 -12.51 -3.42
N ALA A 20 -3.19 -12.49 -3.21
CA ALA A 20 -3.84 -13.42 -2.29
C ALA A 20 -3.64 -14.89 -2.68
N ASN A 21 -3.67 -15.21 -3.97
CA ASN A 21 -3.35 -16.55 -4.47
C ASN A 21 -1.90 -16.91 -4.16
N TYR A 22 -0.95 -16.02 -4.46
CA TYR A 22 0.46 -16.28 -4.15
C TYR A 22 0.70 -16.56 -2.67
N ILE A 23 0.09 -15.76 -1.77
CA ILE A 23 0.19 -15.97 -0.32
C ILE A 23 -0.41 -17.33 0.09
N LYS A 24 -1.56 -17.72 -0.46
CA LYS A 24 -2.22 -18.99 -0.13
C LYS A 24 -1.48 -20.20 -0.69
N ASP A 25 -1.06 -20.13 -1.95
CA ASP A 25 -0.39 -21.22 -2.67
C ASP A 25 0.99 -21.54 -2.08
N ASN A 26 1.64 -20.54 -1.47
CA ASN A 26 2.94 -20.68 -0.83
C ASN A 26 2.85 -20.81 0.70
N TYR A 27 1.65 -20.99 1.27
CA TYR A 27 1.44 -21.17 2.71
C TYR A 27 2.03 -20.06 3.58
N LEU A 28 2.05 -18.83 3.07
CA LEU A 28 2.59 -17.67 3.80
C LEU A 28 1.57 -17.15 4.83
N ASP A 29 2.08 -16.58 5.92
CA ASP A 29 1.25 -16.08 7.03
C ASP A 29 0.55 -14.75 6.71
N GLY A 30 1.06 -13.99 5.74
CA GLY A 30 0.53 -12.69 5.38
C GLY A 30 1.35 -11.96 4.33
N VAL A 31 1.06 -10.67 4.17
CA VAL A 31 1.73 -9.78 3.22
C VAL A 31 1.87 -8.38 3.79
N ASP A 32 3.03 -7.76 3.56
CA ASP A 32 3.26 -6.34 3.80
C ASP A 32 3.28 -5.60 2.46
N ILE A 33 2.54 -4.50 2.36
CA ILE A 33 2.52 -3.67 1.15
C ILE A 33 3.32 -2.40 1.39
N ASP A 34 4.46 -2.33 0.72
CA ASP A 34 5.36 -1.19 0.78
C ASP A 34 5.26 -0.36 -0.51
N TRP A 35 4.38 0.65 -0.53
CA TRP A 35 4.28 1.60 -1.63
C TRP A 35 4.85 2.96 -1.20
N GLU A 36 5.99 3.29 -1.78
CA GLU A 36 6.67 4.58 -1.61
C GLU A 36 6.52 5.52 -2.83
N TYR A 37 5.74 6.60 -2.77
CA TYR A 37 4.59 6.83 -1.89
C TYR A 37 3.37 7.16 -2.77
N PRO A 38 2.14 6.78 -2.39
CA PRO A 38 0.92 7.30 -3.02
C PRO A 38 0.86 8.82 -2.87
N GLY A 39 0.49 9.53 -3.95
CA GLY A 39 0.36 10.98 -3.96
C GLY A 39 1.66 11.80 -3.92
N ALA A 40 2.84 11.17 -3.92
CA ALA A 40 4.12 11.88 -4.01
C ALA A 40 4.44 12.35 -5.45
N PRO A 41 4.56 13.68 -5.70
CA PRO A 41 4.81 14.22 -7.04
C PRO A 41 6.29 14.38 -7.39
N ASP A 42 7.19 14.27 -6.42
CA ASP A 42 8.51 14.91 -6.43
C ASP A 42 9.70 13.94 -6.23
N ILE A 43 9.45 12.63 -6.28
CA ILE A 43 10.53 11.63 -6.12
C ILE A 43 11.40 11.57 -7.39
N PRO A 44 12.71 11.87 -7.32
CA PRO A 44 13.60 11.85 -8.48
C PRO A 44 13.64 10.48 -9.16
N GLY A 45 13.54 10.48 -10.50
CA GLY A 45 13.58 9.23 -11.29
C GLY A 45 12.29 8.40 -11.24
N ILE A 46 11.27 8.83 -10.50
CA ILE A 46 9.99 8.16 -10.39
C ILE A 46 8.89 9.06 -10.99
N PRO A 47 7.99 8.55 -11.84
CA PRO A 47 6.87 9.34 -12.33
C PRO A 47 6.02 9.90 -11.18
N PRO A 48 5.54 11.15 -11.28
CA PRO A 48 4.64 11.73 -10.30
C PRO A 48 3.47 10.80 -10.01
N ALA A 49 3.16 10.61 -8.73
CA ALA A 49 1.94 9.94 -8.31
C ALA A 49 0.74 10.89 -8.47
N ASN A 50 -0.47 10.32 -8.53
CA ASN A 50 -1.69 11.11 -8.64
C ASN A 50 -2.25 11.41 -7.25
N GLU A 51 -2.96 12.54 -7.11
CA GLU A 51 -3.56 12.95 -5.82
C GLU A 51 -4.59 11.94 -5.29
N ASP A 52 -5.25 11.19 -6.18
CA ASP A 52 -6.26 10.17 -5.88
C ASP A 52 -5.67 8.78 -5.55
N ASP A 53 -4.34 8.62 -5.60
CA ASP A 53 -3.68 7.33 -5.36
C ASP A 53 -3.96 6.79 -3.94
N GLY A 54 -4.09 7.67 -2.95
CA GLY A 54 -4.40 7.30 -1.57
C GLY A 54 -5.75 6.59 -1.41
N GLU A 55 -6.79 7.11 -2.06
CA GLU A 55 -8.14 6.52 -2.02
C GLU A 55 -8.16 5.17 -2.73
N HIS A 56 -7.48 5.07 -3.86
CA HIS A 56 -7.37 3.82 -4.59
C HIS A 56 -6.55 2.78 -3.85
N TYR A 57 -5.49 3.21 -3.14
CA TYR A 57 -4.70 2.35 -2.28
C TYR A 57 -5.53 1.78 -1.13
N LEU A 58 -6.26 2.62 -0.39
CA LEU A 58 -7.19 2.17 0.65
C LEU A 58 -8.18 1.14 0.10
N ALA A 59 -8.82 1.44 -1.03
CA ALA A 59 -9.79 0.53 -1.61
C ALA A 59 -9.16 -0.80 -2.08
N PHE A 60 -7.90 -0.78 -2.55
CA PHE A 60 -7.13 -1.99 -2.82
C PHE A 60 -6.86 -2.79 -1.54
N LEU A 61 -6.43 -2.15 -0.46
CA LEU A 61 -6.15 -2.81 0.83
C LEU A 61 -7.40 -3.48 1.41
N VAL A 62 -8.58 -2.86 1.27
CA VAL A 62 -9.86 -3.47 1.66
C VAL A 62 -10.11 -4.77 0.87
N VAL A 63 -9.91 -4.76 -0.45
CA VAL A 63 -10.09 -5.98 -1.27
C VAL A 63 -9.08 -7.05 -0.86
N LEU A 64 -7.81 -6.68 -0.67
CA LEU A 64 -6.75 -7.60 -0.30
C LEU A 64 -7.00 -8.25 1.07
N LYS A 65 -7.37 -7.47 2.10
CA LYS A 65 -7.69 -7.98 3.44
C LYS A 65 -8.86 -8.96 3.41
N ASN A 66 -9.92 -8.64 2.67
CA ASN A 66 -11.06 -9.54 2.51
C ASN A 66 -10.68 -10.87 1.83
N LEU A 67 -9.80 -10.84 0.83
CA LEU A 67 -9.34 -12.05 0.14
C LEU A 67 -8.43 -12.92 1.02
N LEU A 68 -7.68 -12.31 1.94
CA LEU A 68 -6.70 -12.98 2.79
C LEU A 68 -7.30 -13.52 4.11
N GLY A 69 -8.44 -13.00 4.56
CA GLY A 69 -9.12 -13.46 5.77
C GLY A 69 -8.25 -13.30 7.01
N ASP A 70 -7.97 -14.42 7.69
CA ASP A 70 -7.21 -14.46 8.95
C ASP A 70 -5.69 -14.24 8.78
N LYS A 71 -5.19 -14.21 7.54
CA LYS A 71 -3.78 -13.90 7.26
C LYS A 71 -3.47 -12.42 7.54
N SER A 72 -2.23 -12.14 7.94
CA SER A 72 -1.84 -10.76 8.25
C SER A 72 -1.70 -9.91 7.00
N VAL A 73 -2.14 -8.67 7.09
CA VAL A 73 -1.96 -7.63 6.08
C VAL A 73 -1.45 -6.38 6.78
N SER A 74 -0.28 -5.93 6.38
CA SER A 74 0.34 -4.72 6.90
C SER A 74 0.80 -3.81 5.77
N ILE A 75 1.17 -2.59 6.14
CA ILE A 75 1.81 -1.64 5.23
C ILE A 75 3.04 -1.02 5.90
N ALA A 76 4.03 -0.66 5.10
CA ALA A 76 5.03 0.31 5.49
C ALA A 76 4.53 1.74 5.16
N ALA A 77 4.62 2.65 6.12
CA ALA A 77 4.17 4.04 5.97
C ALA A 77 5.28 5.02 6.36
N PRO A 78 5.43 6.14 5.62
CA PRO A 78 6.47 7.13 5.91
C PRO A 78 6.24 7.80 7.27
N ALA A 79 7.32 8.08 8.00
CA ALA A 79 7.25 8.86 9.24
C ALA A 79 7.08 10.38 8.99
N LEU A 80 7.42 10.85 7.78
CA LEU A 80 7.45 12.26 7.43
C LEU A 80 6.10 12.73 6.85
N TYR A 81 5.52 13.78 7.43
CA TYR A 81 4.19 14.30 7.06
C TYR A 81 4.02 14.55 5.56
N TRP A 82 5.08 15.05 4.91
CA TRP A 82 5.05 15.39 3.49
C TRP A 82 4.59 14.24 2.59
N TYR A 83 4.99 13.00 2.92
CA TYR A 83 4.56 11.81 2.18
C TYR A 83 3.38 11.12 2.86
N LEU A 84 3.29 11.16 4.19
CA LEU A 84 2.17 10.55 4.92
C LEU A 84 0.82 11.16 4.57
N LYS A 85 0.77 12.46 4.22
CA LYS A 85 -0.48 13.15 3.83
C LYS A 85 -1.19 12.54 2.61
N GLY A 86 -0.49 11.77 1.78
CA GLY A 86 -1.06 11.05 0.65
C GLY A 86 -1.79 9.75 1.04
N PHE A 87 -1.69 9.33 2.30
CA PHE A 87 -2.34 8.14 2.82
C PHE A 87 -3.60 8.53 3.61
N PRO A 88 -4.77 7.93 3.32
CA PRO A 88 -5.93 7.93 4.21
C PRO A 88 -5.67 7.11 5.50
N ILE A 89 -4.64 7.49 6.26
CA ILE A 89 -4.01 6.62 7.26
C ILE A 89 -4.96 6.20 8.39
N ALA A 90 -5.90 7.08 8.76
CA ALA A 90 -6.91 6.79 9.78
C ALA A 90 -7.92 5.72 9.35
N ASP A 91 -8.19 5.59 8.05
CA ASP A 91 -9.06 4.54 7.52
C ASP A 91 -8.28 3.25 7.25
N ILE A 92 -7.03 3.38 6.77
CA ILE A 92 -6.12 2.25 6.61
C ILE A 92 -5.88 1.55 7.96
N SER A 93 -5.68 2.31 9.05
CA SER A 93 -5.44 1.73 10.38
C SER A 93 -6.62 0.93 10.94
N LYS A 94 -7.83 1.08 10.38
CA LYS A 94 -9.02 0.31 10.80
C LYS A 94 -9.06 -1.09 10.18
N ILE A 95 -8.31 -1.33 9.11
CA ILE A 95 -8.37 -2.57 8.32
C ILE A 95 -7.08 -3.38 8.32
N MET A 96 -5.93 -2.76 8.62
CA MET A 96 -4.63 -3.44 8.69
C MET A 96 -4.38 -4.04 10.06
N ASP A 97 -3.64 -5.14 10.12
CA ASP A 97 -3.26 -5.76 11.39
C ASP A 97 -2.18 -4.96 12.12
N TYR A 98 -1.26 -4.34 11.37
CA TYR A 98 -0.29 -3.39 11.88
C TYR A 98 0.24 -2.48 10.75
N ILE A 99 0.84 -1.36 11.14
CA ILE A 99 1.51 -0.41 10.24
C ILE A 99 2.95 -0.28 10.71
N VAL A 100 3.90 -0.50 9.81
CA VAL A 100 5.33 -0.31 10.06
C VAL A 100 5.69 1.13 9.71
N SER A 101 6.00 1.95 10.72
CA SER A 101 6.44 3.33 10.48
C SER A 101 7.92 3.36 10.10
N MET A 102 8.21 3.88 8.91
CA MET A 102 9.58 3.99 8.38
C MET A 102 10.30 5.20 8.98
N THR A 103 10.76 5.06 10.23
CA THR A 103 11.45 6.11 10.99
C THR A 103 12.96 6.10 10.73
N TYR A 104 13.33 6.03 9.45
CA TYR A 104 14.70 6.04 8.95
C TYR A 104 14.77 6.88 7.66
N ASP A 105 15.95 6.98 7.05
CA ASP A 105 16.21 7.75 5.83
C ASP A 105 15.76 9.22 5.88
N LEU A 106 15.73 9.80 7.08
CA LEU A 106 15.33 11.20 7.30
C LEU A 106 16.33 12.20 6.71
N HIS A 107 17.59 11.79 6.54
CA HIS A 107 18.66 12.54 5.89
C HIS A 107 19.62 11.55 5.17
N GLY A 108 20.28 12.01 4.11
CA GLY A 108 21.29 11.26 3.36
C GLY A 108 22.32 12.19 2.72
N GLN A 109 23.44 11.64 2.22
CA GLN A 109 24.53 12.38 1.57
C GLN A 109 24.44 12.26 0.05
#